data_AF-A0A951YZA8-F1
#
_entry.id   AF-A0A951YZA8-F1
#
_cell.length_a   1.000
_cell.length_b   1.000
_cell.length_c   1.000
_cell.angle_alpha   90.00
_cell.angle_beta   90.00
_cell.angle_gamma   90.00
#
_symmetry.space_group_name_H-M   'P 1'
#
loop_
_entity.id
_entity.type
_entity.pdbx_description
1 polymer ?
#
loop_
_entity_poly.entity_id
_entity_poly.type
_entity_poly.pdbx_seq_one_letter_code
_entity_poly.pdbx_strand_id
1 'polypeptide(L)'
;MSSGAHRNRTENLDCYAASYAAARAKLQLAAAEAGAVVTSHVHPEATGPDGGSLAIEVASFGPRTATRALLVISGTHGGEGHAGSAAQVALIRTGALGELPADTRVVLVHALNPYGFAHGTRTTEHNVDLNRNFVDFSGRLPANPAYLELHDVLCPRHWTPETRAQTDSAIEDWIAQNGQKAWLDSSMKGQFDDPTGLNYGGRAPEWSHLTLRRIVADELPAVQRLAFIDWHTGLGQPGEPFFLCFNERGGPDWNRACHWWGRERVENEVGFEGGQRPPYNGLVFYGVRDMVAPAQITGGVIEFGTGPIKASFDQLRADRWLRFGDVPDDPERITRMRAEIRESFTPTDPEWRSRVVDHARSIQLQALEGLGRWS
;
A
#
# COMPACT_ATOMS: atom_id res chain seq x y z
N MET A 1 -1.52 -24.34 27.71
CA MET A 1 -1.24 -23.03 27.09
C MET A 1 -0.63 -23.12 25.68
N SER A 2 0.07 -24.22 25.32
CA SER A 2 0.70 -24.38 23.98
C SER A 2 -0.28 -24.62 22.80
N SER A 3 -1.40 -25.32 23.01
CA SER A 3 -2.33 -25.66 21.91
C SER A 3 -3.11 -24.47 21.34
N GLY A 4 -3.44 -23.47 22.17
CA GLY A 4 -4.18 -22.28 21.74
C GLY A 4 -3.34 -21.32 20.90
N ALA A 5 -2.09 -21.09 21.30
CA ALA A 5 -1.16 -20.24 20.54
C ALA A 5 -0.81 -20.85 19.17
N HIS A 6 -0.62 -22.16 19.11
CA HIS A 6 -0.39 -22.86 17.85
C HIS A 6 -1.61 -22.78 16.92
N ARG A 7 -2.83 -22.96 17.46
CA ARG A 7 -4.07 -22.86 16.67
C ARG A 7 -4.26 -21.47 16.06
N ASN A 8 -4.06 -20.42 16.87
CA ASN A 8 -4.18 -19.04 16.42
C ASN A 8 -3.16 -18.70 15.32
N ARG A 9 -1.91 -19.18 15.45
CA ARG A 9 -0.89 -19.01 14.41
C ARG A 9 -1.30 -19.68 13.09
N THR A 10 -1.82 -20.91 13.12
CA THR A 10 -2.28 -21.60 11.91
C THR A 10 -3.43 -20.85 11.24
N GLU A 11 -4.40 -20.37 12.03
CA GLU A 11 -5.54 -19.57 11.54
C GLU A 11 -5.08 -18.24 10.91
N ASN A 12 -4.07 -17.59 11.50
CA ASN A 12 -3.48 -16.37 10.94
C ASN A 12 -2.74 -16.64 9.62
N LEU A 13 -1.94 -17.70 9.54
CA LEU A 13 -1.22 -18.05 8.32
C LEU A 13 -2.18 -18.42 7.18
N ASP A 14 -3.34 -19.01 7.48
CA ASP A 14 -4.38 -19.28 6.49
C ASP A 14 -5.04 -18.01 5.93
N CYS A 15 -4.81 -16.82 6.50
CA CYS A 15 -5.26 -15.58 5.87
C CYS A 15 -4.44 -15.24 4.61
N TYR A 16 -3.21 -15.75 4.50
CA TYR A 16 -2.35 -15.53 3.33
C TYR A 16 -2.68 -16.45 2.17
N ALA A 17 -2.33 -16.02 0.97
CA ALA A 17 -2.38 -16.82 -0.25
C ALA A 17 -1.06 -16.73 -1.02
N ALA A 18 -0.74 -17.78 -1.77
CA ALA A 18 0.53 -17.92 -2.46
C ALA A 18 0.63 -17.11 -3.77
N SER A 19 -0.50 -16.66 -4.32
CA SER A 19 -0.57 -15.89 -5.56
C SER A 19 -1.70 -14.86 -5.52
N TYR A 20 -1.67 -13.89 -6.42
CA TYR A 20 -2.76 -12.93 -6.63
C TYR A 20 -4.10 -13.65 -6.87
N ALA A 21 -4.15 -14.62 -7.78
CA ALA A 21 -5.38 -15.34 -8.10
C ALA A 21 -5.95 -16.09 -6.88
N ALA A 22 -5.08 -16.72 -6.07
CA ALA A 22 -5.50 -17.38 -4.83
C ALA A 22 -5.93 -16.36 -3.76
N ALA A 23 -5.28 -15.20 -3.67
CA ALA A 23 -5.66 -14.13 -2.74
C ALA A 23 -7.03 -13.55 -3.09
N ARG A 24 -7.27 -13.29 -4.39
CA ARG A 24 -8.55 -12.83 -4.94
C ARG A 24 -9.66 -13.82 -4.62
N ALA A 25 -9.48 -15.10 -4.95
CA ALA A 25 -10.47 -16.14 -4.68
C ALA A 25 -10.75 -16.29 -3.17
N LYS A 26 -9.72 -16.21 -2.33
CA LYS A 26 -9.85 -16.30 -0.87
C LYS A 26 -10.67 -15.14 -0.30
N LEU A 27 -10.43 -13.91 -0.75
CA LEU A 27 -11.24 -12.75 -0.36
C LEU A 27 -12.69 -12.91 -0.81
N GLN A 28 -12.92 -13.25 -2.07
CA GLN A 28 -14.27 -13.42 -2.63
C GLN A 28 -15.07 -14.47 -1.86
N LEU A 29 -14.45 -15.62 -1.55
CA LEU A 29 -15.08 -16.68 -0.76
C LEU A 29 -15.42 -16.19 0.65
N ALA A 30 -14.45 -15.60 1.37
CA ALA A 30 -14.68 -15.11 2.72
C ALA A 30 -15.77 -14.03 2.76
N ALA A 31 -15.77 -13.11 1.79
CA ALA A 31 -16.75 -12.04 1.68
C ALA A 31 -18.15 -12.60 1.39
N ALA A 32 -18.28 -13.56 0.48
CA ALA A 32 -19.56 -14.21 0.16
C ALA A 32 -20.12 -14.97 1.37
N GLU A 33 -19.28 -15.73 2.10
CA GLU A 33 -19.67 -16.45 3.32
C GLU A 33 -20.13 -15.49 4.42
N ALA A 34 -19.55 -14.29 4.49
CA ALA A 34 -19.93 -13.23 5.43
C ALA A 34 -21.12 -12.37 4.95
N GLY A 35 -21.75 -12.69 3.81
CA GLY A 35 -22.92 -11.99 3.30
C GLY A 35 -22.62 -10.62 2.66
N ALA A 36 -21.39 -10.38 2.21
CA ALA A 36 -21.03 -9.16 1.51
C ALA A 36 -21.67 -9.09 0.11
N VAL A 37 -21.89 -7.87 -0.37
CA VAL A 37 -22.04 -7.64 -1.82
C VAL A 37 -20.65 -7.51 -2.42
N VAL A 38 -20.32 -8.39 -3.37
CA VAL A 38 -19.03 -8.43 -4.06
C VAL A 38 -19.18 -7.94 -5.50
N THR A 39 -18.37 -6.96 -5.90
CA THR A 39 -18.28 -6.49 -7.29
C THR A 39 -16.83 -6.57 -7.77
N SER A 40 -16.66 -6.90 -9.06
CA SER A 40 -15.34 -7.03 -9.68
C SER A 40 -15.17 -5.99 -10.78
N HIS A 41 -14.08 -5.23 -10.74
CA HIS A 41 -13.68 -4.31 -11.79
C HIS A 41 -12.50 -4.92 -12.54
N VAL A 42 -12.79 -5.56 -13.68
CA VAL A 42 -11.79 -6.25 -14.49
C VAL A 42 -10.92 -5.23 -15.23
N HIS A 43 -9.61 -5.43 -15.15
CA HIS A 43 -8.63 -4.66 -15.90
C HIS A 43 -8.83 -4.92 -17.40
N PRO A 44 -8.99 -3.87 -18.23
CA PRO A 44 -9.42 -4.05 -19.62
C PRO A 44 -8.35 -4.68 -20.52
N GLU A 45 -7.07 -4.42 -20.23
CA GLU A 45 -5.97 -4.73 -21.17
C GLU A 45 -4.90 -5.65 -20.58
N ALA A 46 -4.40 -5.37 -19.37
CA ALA A 46 -3.36 -6.16 -18.74
C ALA A 46 -3.86 -7.50 -18.17
N THR A 47 -2.98 -8.51 -18.23
CA THR A 47 -3.21 -9.86 -17.69
C THR A 47 -2.14 -10.25 -16.67
N GLY A 48 -2.42 -11.25 -15.85
CA GLY A 48 -1.43 -11.86 -14.96
C GLY A 48 -0.31 -12.57 -15.73
N PRO A 49 0.79 -12.95 -15.06
CA PRO A 49 1.90 -13.70 -15.69
C PRO A 49 1.49 -15.03 -16.33
N ASP A 50 0.37 -15.61 -15.88
CA ASP A 50 -0.24 -16.84 -16.39
C ASP A 50 -1.32 -16.58 -17.48
N GLY A 51 -1.50 -15.32 -17.89
CA GLY A 51 -2.57 -14.91 -18.81
C GLY A 51 -3.94 -14.74 -18.14
N GLY A 52 -4.05 -14.90 -16.81
CA GLY A 52 -5.30 -14.75 -16.06
C GLY A 52 -5.81 -13.30 -16.00
N SER A 53 -7.12 -13.15 -15.81
CA SER A 53 -7.76 -11.83 -15.67
C SER A 53 -7.27 -11.12 -14.40
N LEU A 54 -6.95 -9.84 -14.53
CA LEU A 54 -6.68 -8.95 -13.40
C LEU A 54 -7.94 -8.15 -13.06
N ALA A 55 -8.20 -7.93 -11.78
CA ALA A 55 -9.36 -7.20 -11.29
C ALA A 55 -9.11 -6.58 -9.91
N ILE A 56 -9.76 -5.45 -9.66
CA ILE A 56 -10.00 -4.92 -8.32
C ILE A 56 -11.30 -5.54 -7.82
N GLU A 57 -11.25 -6.19 -6.66
CA GLU A 57 -12.45 -6.72 -6.00
C GLU A 57 -12.93 -5.76 -4.93
N VAL A 58 -14.23 -5.54 -4.85
CA VAL A 58 -14.86 -4.72 -3.82
C VAL A 58 -15.83 -5.59 -3.05
N ALA A 59 -15.57 -5.76 -1.75
CA ALA A 59 -16.51 -6.41 -0.83
C ALA A 59 -17.12 -5.35 0.08
N SER A 60 -18.45 -5.27 0.11
CA SER A 60 -19.15 -4.24 0.85
C SER A 60 -20.19 -4.80 1.83
N PHE A 61 -20.28 -4.17 2.99
CA PHE A 61 -21.14 -4.54 4.12
C PHE A 61 -21.91 -3.33 4.63
N GLY A 62 -23.13 -3.53 5.11
CA GLY A 62 -24.02 -2.45 5.57
C GLY A 62 -24.72 -1.69 4.43
N PRO A 63 -25.57 -0.69 4.75
CA PRO A 63 -26.36 0.02 3.75
C PRO A 63 -25.52 1.02 2.95
N ARG A 64 -25.81 1.16 1.64
CA ARG A 64 -25.19 2.20 0.76
C ARG A 64 -25.55 3.63 1.16
N THR A 65 -26.61 3.80 1.94
CA THR A 65 -27.07 5.10 2.45
C THR A 65 -26.39 5.48 3.78
N ALA A 66 -25.45 4.67 4.27
CA ALA A 66 -24.75 4.95 5.52
C ALA A 66 -23.96 6.27 5.42
N THR A 67 -24.06 7.11 6.45
CA THR A 67 -23.27 8.36 6.53
C THR A 67 -21.87 8.14 7.10
N ARG A 68 -21.62 6.97 7.70
CA ARG A 68 -20.33 6.58 8.26
C ARG A 68 -19.78 5.38 7.50
N ALA A 69 -18.52 5.43 7.11
CA ALA A 69 -17.90 4.33 6.40
C ALA A 69 -16.48 4.04 6.86
N LEU A 70 -16.11 2.76 6.82
CA LEU A 70 -14.73 2.31 6.86
C LEU A 70 -14.32 1.85 5.46
N LEU A 71 -13.35 2.53 4.85
CA LEU A 71 -12.73 2.13 3.59
C LEU A 71 -11.35 1.54 3.88
N VAL A 72 -11.15 0.27 3.48
CA VAL A 72 -9.88 -0.44 3.63
C VAL A 72 -9.35 -0.84 2.26
N ILE A 73 -8.16 -0.35 1.91
CA ILE A 73 -7.50 -0.63 0.64
C ILE A 73 -6.33 -1.59 0.87
N SER A 74 -6.15 -2.54 -0.06
CA SER A 74 -4.95 -3.37 -0.15
C SER A 74 -4.34 -3.32 -1.55
N GLY A 75 -3.02 -3.52 -1.62
CA GLY A 75 -2.31 -3.65 -2.88
C GLY A 75 -2.23 -2.35 -3.68
N THR A 76 -2.19 -1.18 -3.03
CA THR A 76 -1.85 0.08 -3.69
C THR A 76 -0.47 -0.02 -4.34
N HIS A 77 0.52 -0.47 -3.57
CA HIS A 77 1.73 -1.06 -4.12
C HIS A 77 1.49 -2.55 -4.30
N GLY A 78 1.70 -3.03 -5.52
CA GLY A 78 1.27 -4.37 -5.90
C GLY A 78 1.91 -5.48 -5.08
N GLY A 79 3.24 -5.48 -4.97
CA GLY A 79 4.00 -6.49 -4.22
C GLY A 79 3.62 -6.63 -2.75
N GLU A 80 3.02 -5.59 -2.16
CA GLU A 80 2.57 -5.53 -0.77
C GLU A 80 1.15 -6.10 -0.58
N GLY A 81 0.47 -6.41 -1.70
CA GLY A 81 -0.93 -6.86 -1.74
C GLY A 81 -1.19 -8.16 -0.98
N HIS A 82 -0.20 -9.05 -0.81
CA HIS A 82 -0.37 -10.27 -0.03
C HIS A 82 -0.68 -9.99 1.45
N ALA A 83 0.05 -9.05 2.06
CA ALA A 83 -0.16 -8.66 3.45
C ALA A 83 -1.50 -7.95 3.63
N GLY A 84 -1.81 -6.97 2.77
CA GLY A 84 -3.08 -6.25 2.82
C GLY A 84 -4.29 -7.15 2.53
N SER A 85 -4.15 -8.13 1.63
CA SER A 85 -5.19 -9.13 1.37
C SER A 85 -5.43 -10.01 2.60
N ALA A 86 -4.37 -10.46 3.28
CA ALA A 86 -4.49 -11.26 4.50
C ALA A 86 -5.16 -10.44 5.63
N ALA A 87 -4.82 -9.16 5.75
CA ALA A 87 -5.45 -8.23 6.69
C ALA A 87 -6.96 -8.09 6.48
N GLN A 88 -7.41 -7.97 5.23
CA GLN A 88 -8.84 -7.89 4.88
C GLN A 88 -9.58 -9.20 5.17
N VAL A 89 -8.99 -10.35 4.78
CA VAL A 89 -9.55 -11.68 5.09
C VAL A 89 -9.66 -11.88 6.60
N ALA A 90 -8.64 -11.45 7.36
CA ALA A 90 -8.65 -11.55 8.82
C ALA A 90 -9.76 -10.71 9.46
N LEU A 91 -10.06 -9.51 8.94
CA LEU A 91 -11.19 -8.70 9.39
C LEU A 91 -12.53 -9.42 9.13
N ILE A 92 -12.74 -9.93 7.93
CA ILE A 92 -13.98 -10.64 7.56
C ILE A 92 -14.20 -11.82 8.53
N ARG A 93 -13.16 -12.61 8.78
CA ARG A 93 -13.19 -13.79 9.66
C ARG A 93 -13.41 -13.48 11.13
N THR A 94 -13.34 -12.22 11.57
CA THR A 94 -13.73 -11.85 12.93
C THR A 94 -15.23 -11.99 13.19
N GLY A 95 -16.05 -11.98 12.13
CA GLY A 95 -17.51 -11.92 12.23
C GLY A 95 -18.06 -10.52 12.55
N ALA A 96 -17.21 -9.54 12.84
CA ALA A 96 -17.62 -8.18 13.22
C ALA A 96 -18.40 -7.43 12.11
N LEU A 97 -18.28 -7.88 10.85
CA LEU A 97 -18.97 -7.28 9.71
C LEU A 97 -20.43 -7.72 9.57
N GLY A 98 -20.86 -8.76 10.31
CA GLY A 98 -22.26 -9.20 10.35
C GLY A 98 -23.16 -8.32 11.22
N GLU A 99 -22.58 -7.61 12.19
CA GLU A 99 -23.30 -6.76 13.15
C GLU A 99 -22.64 -5.37 13.22
N LEU A 100 -22.65 -4.66 12.09
CA LEU A 100 -22.11 -3.29 12.02
C LEU A 100 -22.90 -2.33 12.92
N PRO A 101 -22.26 -1.29 13.49
CA PRO A 101 -22.98 -0.20 14.14
C PRO A 101 -24.02 0.39 13.17
N ALA A 102 -25.14 0.90 13.72
CA ALA A 102 -26.18 1.54 12.91
C ALA A 102 -25.58 2.62 11.99
N ASP A 103 -26.14 2.85 10.80
CA ASP A 103 -25.64 3.90 9.88
C ASP A 103 -24.13 3.77 9.55
N THR A 104 -23.64 2.53 9.40
CA THR A 104 -22.23 2.25 9.10
C THR A 104 -22.11 1.33 7.90
N ARG A 105 -21.19 1.66 7.00
CA ARG A 105 -20.78 0.84 5.85
C ARG A 105 -19.31 0.43 5.98
N VAL A 106 -18.97 -0.77 5.53
CA VAL A 106 -17.57 -1.18 5.36
C VAL A 106 -17.35 -1.52 3.89
N VAL A 107 -16.30 -0.95 3.29
CA VAL A 107 -15.91 -1.19 1.90
C VAL A 107 -14.46 -1.65 1.90
N LEU A 108 -14.25 -2.89 1.45
CA LEU A 108 -12.92 -3.46 1.28
C LEU A 108 -12.57 -3.41 -0.21
N VAL A 109 -11.57 -2.63 -0.58
CA VAL A 109 -11.01 -2.59 -1.94
C VAL A 109 -9.77 -3.46 -1.95
N HIS A 110 -9.86 -4.59 -2.62
CA HIS A 110 -8.79 -5.58 -2.70
C HIS A 110 -8.03 -5.45 -4.02
N ALA A 111 -6.70 -5.45 -3.91
CA ALA A 111 -5.78 -5.38 -5.03
C ALA A 111 -5.99 -4.13 -5.91
N LEU A 112 -5.89 -2.94 -5.31
CA LEU A 112 -6.07 -1.67 -6.04
C LEU A 112 -5.14 -1.58 -7.27
N ASN A 113 -3.91 -2.08 -7.18
CA ASN A 113 -3.00 -2.33 -8.30
C ASN A 113 -2.92 -3.85 -8.55
N PRO A 114 -3.86 -4.44 -9.31
CA PRO A 114 -3.88 -5.89 -9.51
C PRO A 114 -2.73 -6.35 -10.42
N TYR A 115 -2.24 -5.50 -11.32
CA TYR A 115 -1.05 -5.79 -12.12
C TYR A 115 0.18 -5.98 -11.23
N GLY A 116 0.50 -4.99 -10.41
CA GLY A 116 1.67 -5.08 -9.56
C GLY A 116 1.60 -6.27 -8.59
N PHE A 117 0.39 -6.57 -8.08
CA PHE A 117 0.19 -7.72 -7.20
C PHE A 117 0.44 -9.05 -7.94
N ALA A 118 -0.13 -9.24 -9.13
CA ALA A 118 0.10 -10.46 -9.89
C ALA A 118 1.55 -10.62 -10.38
N HIS A 119 2.20 -9.53 -10.76
CA HIS A 119 3.57 -9.52 -11.30
C HIS A 119 4.65 -9.42 -10.22
N GLY A 120 4.28 -9.19 -8.96
CA GLY A 120 5.21 -9.07 -7.84
C GLY A 120 6.06 -7.79 -7.86
N THR A 121 5.52 -6.70 -8.41
CA THR A 121 6.16 -5.38 -8.52
C THR A 121 5.38 -4.34 -7.71
N ARG A 122 6.06 -3.27 -7.30
CA ARG A 122 5.40 -2.13 -6.63
C ARG A 122 4.42 -1.40 -7.56
N THR A 123 4.75 -1.31 -8.84
CA THR A 123 4.16 -0.36 -9.79
C THR A 123 3.05 -0.96 -10.66
N THR A 124 2.34 -0.12 -11.39
CA THR A 124 1.34 -0.55 -12.39
C THR A 124 2.00 -1.11 -13.66
N GLU A 125 1.19 -1.54 -14.61
CA GLU A 125 1.57 -1.95 -15.95
C GLU A 125 2.33 -0.87 -16.74
N HIS A 126 2.34 0.39 -16.28
CA HIS A 126 3.09 1.50 -16.88
C HIS A 126 4.28 1.98 -16.04
N ASN A 127 4.69 1.21 -15.03
CA ASN A 127 5.73 1.59 -14.05
C ASN A 127 5.34 2.80 -13.20
N VAL A 128 4.03 3.07 -13.06
CA VAL A 128 3.55 4.13 -12.20
C VAL A 128 3.50 3.62 -10.76
N ASP A 129 4.17 4.32 -9.84
CA ASP A 129 3.86 4.23 -8.41
C ASP A 129 2.47 4.81 -8.22
N LEU A 130 1.49 3.94 -7.97
CA LEU A 130 0.10 4.34 -7.86
C LEU A 130 -0.12 5.33 -6.71
N ASN A 131 0.71 5.27 -5.66
CA ASN A 131 0.70 6.21 -4.55
C ASN A 131 1.48 7.50 -4.87
N ARG A 132 1.77 7.77 -6.15
CA ARG A 132 2.17 9.08 -6.70
C ARG A 132 1.24 9.59 -7.79
N ASN A 133 0.22 8.80 -8.16
CA ASN A 133 -0.64 9.07 -9.32
C ASN A 133 -1.89 9.92 -9.00
N PHE A 134 -2.19 10.23 -7.74
CA PHE A 134 -3.36 11.04 -7.36
C PHE A 134 -3.07 12.54 -7.32
N VAL A 135 -2.36 13.04 -8.33
CA VAL A 135 -2.13 14.47 -8.55
C VAL A 135 -3.22 15.07 -9.44
N ASP A 136 -3.29 16.40 -9.50
CA ASP A 136 -4.09 17.10 -10.51
C ASP A 136 -3.38 17.10 -11.87
N PHE A 137 -3.84 16.24 -12.78
CA PHE A 137 -3.33 16.16 -14.15
C PHE A 137 -3.82 17.28 -15.08
N SER A 138 -4.78 18.10 -14.66
CA SER A 138 -5.18 19.29 -15.44
C SER A 138 -4.18 20.44 -15.28
N GLY A 139 -3.43 20.43 -14.18
CA GLY A 139 -2.39 21.41 -13.87
C GLY A 139 -0.98 20.98 -14.29
N ARG A 140 0.00 21.80 -13.89
CA ARG A 140 1.42 21.46 -14.06
C ARG A 140 1.81 20.38 -13.05
N LEU A 141 2.36 19.27 -13.55
CA LEU A 141 2.84 18.18 -12.71
C LEU A 141 4.01 18.61 -11.81
N PRO A 142 4.14 18.05 -10.59
CA PRO A 142 5.22 18.37 -9.67
C PRO A 142 6.60 18.07 -10.28
N ALA A 143 7.55 18.99 -10.12
CA ALA A 143 8.91 18.82 -10.60
C ALA A 143 9.83 18.18 -9.54
N ASN A 144 10.78 17.38 -9.99
CA ASN A 144 11.81 16.79 -9.13
C ASN A 144 13.22 16.87 -9.77
N PRO A 145 13.81 18.06 -9.88
CA PRO A 145 15.13 18.22 -10.53
C PRO A 145 16.23 17.43 -9.82
N ALA A 146 16.22 17.36 -8.49
CA ALA A 146 17.18 16.57 -7.71
C ALA A 146 17.12 15.06 -8.05
N TYR A 147 15.92 14.52 -8.29
CA TYR A 147 15.80 13.13 -8.76
C TYR A 147 16.37 12.96 -10.16
N LEU A 148 16.19 13.93 -11.06
CA LEU A 148 16.73 13.86 -12.42
C LEU A 148 18.26 13.84 -12.42
N GLU A 149 18.91 14.62 -11.56
CA GLU A 149 20.36 14.57 -11.35
C GLU A 149 20.84 13.18 -10.90
N LEU A 150 20.01 12.50 -10.10
CA LEU A 150 20.30 11.18 -9.54
C LEU A 150 19.81 10.02 -10.42
N HIS A 151 19.04 10.26 -11.49
CA HIS A 151 18.31 9.20 -12.19
C HIS A 151 19.25 8.09 -12.68
N ASP A 152 20.30 8.45 -13.42
CA ASP A 152 21.25 7.48 -13.98
C ASP A 152 22.01 6.71 -12.91
N VAL A 153 22.28 7.35 -11.75
CA VAL A 153 22.89 6.72 -10.58
C VAL A 153 21.93 5.70 -9.98
N LEU A 154 20.66 6.07 -9.75
CA LEU A 154 19.68 5.22 -9.10
C LEU A 154 19.20 4.07 -10.00
N CYS A 155 19.20 4.29 -11.32
CA CYS A 155 18.66 3.40 -12.33
C CYS A 155 19.75 2.89 -13.30
N PRO A 156 20.79 2.19 -12.82
CA PRO A 156 21.88 1.74 -13.68
C PRO A 156 21.36 0.71 -14.71
N ARG A 157 21.95 0.72 -15.92
CA ARG A 157 21.61 -0.27 -16.96
C ARG A 157 22.15 -1.65 -16.62
N HIS A 158 23.31 -1.74 -15.99
CA HIS A 158 23.90 -3.01 -15.56
C HIS A 158 23.75 -3.21 -14.05
N TRP A 159 23.35 -4.42 -13.64
CA TRP A 159 23.22 -4.79 -12.23
C TRP A 159 24.34 -5.74 -11.83
N THR A 160 25.46 -5.18 -11.38
CA THR A 160 26.66 -5.92 -10.98
C THR A 160 27.10 -5.46 -9.59
N PRO A 161 27.90 -6.25 -8.85
CA PRO A 161 28.49 -5.77 -7.60
C PRO A 161 29.20 -4.42 -7.75
N GLU A 162 29.90 -4.22 -8.87
CA GLU A 162 30.65 -3.01 -9.18
C GLU A 162 29.71 -1.81 -9.38
N THR A 163 28.68 -1.93 -10.24
CA THR A 163 27.73 -0.83 -10.47
C THR A 163 26.88 -0.50 -9.25
N ARG A 164 26.58 -1.50 -8.40
CA ARG A 164 25.90 -1.27 -7.12
C ARG A 164 26.79 -0.50 -6.15
N ALA A 165 28.06 -0.88 -6.00
CA ALA A 165 29.01 -0.17 -5.16
C ALA A 165 29.25 1.27 -5.65
N GLN A 166 29.35 1.48 -6.97
CA GLN A 166 29.43 2.82 -7.56
C GLN A 166 28.18 3.65 -7.26
N THR A 167 27.00 3.05 -7.32
CA THR A 167 25.76 3.75 -6.94
C THR A 167 25.79 4.16 -5.48
N ASP A 168 26.12 3.24 -4.58
CA ASP A 168 26.13 3.50 -3.14
C ASP A 168 27.10 4.66 -2.82
N SER A 169 28.31 4.64 -3.39
CA SER A 169 29.26 5.75 -3.26
C SER A 169 28.72 7.07 -3.82
N ALA A 170 28.07 7.06 -4.99
CA ALA A 170 27.52 8.26 -5.59
C ALA A 170 26.34 8.85 -4.78
N ILE A 171 25.52 7.99 -4.16
CA ILE A 171 24.46 8.42 -3.23
C ILE A 171 25.08 9.05 -1.99
N GLU A 172 26.10 8.44 -1.40
CA GLU A 172 26.83 8.97 -0.23
C GLU A 172 27.46 10.34 -0.55
N ASP A 173 28.14 10.47 -1.68
CA ASP A 173 28.73 11.73 -2.13
C ASP A 173 27.67 12.81 -2.35
N TRP A 174 26.53 12.45 -2.97
CA TRP A 174 25.43 13.40 -3.19
C TRP A 174 24.79 13.83 -1.86
N ILE A 175 24.61 12.90 -0.91
CA ILE A 175 24.12 13.20 0.44
C ILE A 175 25.11 14.11 1.19
N ALA A 176 26.41 13.87 1.07
CA ALA A 176 27.43 14.71 1.71
C ALA A 176 27.41 16.15 1.18
N GLN A 177 27.09 16.34 -0.10
CA GLN A 177 27.02 17.65 -0.76
C GLN A 177 25.69 18.38 -0.51
N ASN A 178 24.56 17.66 -0.52
CA ASN A 178 23.21 18.26 -0.54
C ASN A 178 22.44 18.08 0.77
N GLY A 179 22.91 17.18 1.64
CA GLY A 179 22.31 16.85 2.93
C GLY A 179 21.26 15.74 2.85
N GLN A 180 21.13 15.00 3.95
CA GLN A 180 20.24 13.85 4.10
C GLN A 180 18.76 14.19 3.83
N LYS A 181 18.31 15.37 4.27
CA LYS A 181 16.93 15.82 4.00
C LYS A 181 16.64 15.96 2.50
N ALA A 182 17.58 16.52 1.74
CA ALA A 182 17.41 16.69 0.31
C ALA A 182 17.30 15.32 -0.40
N TRP A 183 18.02 14.31 0.11
CA TRP A 183 17.96 12.94 -0.40
C TRP A 183 16.62 12.27 -0.10
N LEU A 184 16.14 12.36 1.14
CA LEU A 184 14.82 11.84 1.51
C LEU A 184 13.72 12.50 0.68
N ASP A 185 13.77 13.83 0.53
CA ASP A 185 12.79 14.57 -0.25
C ASP A 185 12.86 14.18 -1.74
N SER A 186 14.06 14.08 -2.35
CA SER A 186 14.23 13.78 -3.78
C SER A 186 13.85 12.33 -4.12
N SER A 187 14.24 11.37 -3.29
CA SER A 187 13.99 9.95 -3.52
C SER A 187 12.54 9.56 -3.26
N MET A 188 11.87 10.17 -2.28
CA MET A 188 10.53 9.74 -1.85
C MET A 188 9.37 10.56 -2.39
N LYS A 189 9.53 11.85 -2.74
CA LYS A 189 8.39 12.71 -3.11
C LYS A 189 7.67 12.33 -4.41
N GLY A 190 8.27 11.45 -5.21
CA GLY A 190 7.82 11.09 -6.55
C GLY A 190 8.42 11.98 -7.64
N GLN A 191 8.30 11.52 -8.88
CA GLN A 191 8.79 12.23 -10.06
C GLN A 191 7.85 11.94 -11.24
N PHE A 192 7.78 12.86 -12.21
CA PHE A 192 6.80 12.78 -13.31
C PHE A 192 7.48 12.94 -14.67
N ASP A 193 8.81 12.85 -14.71
CA ASP A 193 9.62 13.23 -15.86
C ASP A 193 10.10 12.00 -16.66
N ASP A 194 10.58 10.96 -15.98
CA ASP A 194 11.10 9.74 -16.61
C ASP A 194 10.23 8.50 -16.30
N PRO A 195 9.54 7.91 -17.29
CA PRO A 195 8.65 6.76 -17.06
C PRO A 195 9.38 5.47 -16.68
N THR A 196 10.70 5.41 -16.85
CA THR A 196 11.52 4.26 -16.48
C THR A 196 12.12 4.39 -15.08
N GLY A 197 11.96 5.54 -14.43
CA GLY A 197 12.52 5.81 -13.11
C GLY A 197 11.78 5.14 -11.95
N LEU A 198 12.33 5.31 -10.75
CA LEU A 198 11.69 4.99 -9.48
C LEU A 198 10.63 6.04 -9.14
N ASN A 199 9.60 5.62 -8.39
CA ASN A 199 8.55 6.49 -7.85
C ASN A 199 7.91 7.41 -8.91
N TYR A 200 7.82 6.92 -10.15
CA TYR A 200 7.23 7.63 -11.27
C TYR A 200 5.71 7.75 -11.07
N GLY A 201 5.15 8.96 -11.13
CA GLY A 201 3.73 9.21 -10.87
C GLY A 201 2.82 9.18 -12.10
N GLY A 202 3.35 8.95 -13.31
CA GLY A 202 2.58 8.92 -14.56
C GLY A 202 2.35 10.28 -15.20
N ARG A 203 1.75 10.30 -16.40
CA ARG A 203 1.34 11.53 -17.11
C ARG A 203 -0.18 11.69 -17.20
N ALA A 204 -0.93 10.70 -16.73
CA ALA A 204 -2.38 10.68 -16.67
C ALA A 204 -2.84 9.79 -15.50
N PRO A 205 -4.11 9.86 -15.09
CA PRO A 205 -4.67 8.90 -14.15
C PRO A 205 -4.56 7.47 -14.68
N GLU A 206 -3.98 6.56 -13.89
CA GLU A 206 -3.95 5.13 -14.20
C GLU A 206 -5.37 4.53 -14.14
N TRP A 207 -5.56 3.35 -14.74
CA TRP A 207 -6.84 2.64 -14.66
C TRP A 207 -7.30 2.43 -13.20
N SER A 208 -6.37 2.09 -12.31
CA SER A 208 -6.64 1.93 -10.87
C SER A 208 -7.12 3.23 -10.20
N HIS A 209 -6.55 4.39 -10.56
CA HIS A 209 -7.00 5.69 -10.07
C HIS A 209 -8.45 5.93 -10.48
N LEU A 210 -8.74 5.82 -11.78
CA LEU A 210 -10.09 6.05 -12.31
C LEU A 210 -11.11 5.07 -11.74
N THR A 211 -10.70 3.82 -11.52
CA THR A 211 -11.55 2.78 -10.94
C THR A 211 -11.83 3.05 -9.47
N LEU A 212 -10.84 3.44 -8.67
CA LEU A 212 -11.06 3.85 -7.28
C LEU A 212 -12.03 5.02 -7.18
N ARG A 213 -11.92 6.01 -8.06
CA ARG A 213 -12.87 7.14 -8.11
C ARG A 213 -14.31 6.67 -8.32
N ARG A 214 -14.52 5.73 -9.24
CA ARG A 214 -15.85 5.13 -9.49
C ARG A 214 -16.34 4.34 -8.27
N ILE A 215 -15.47 3.51 -7.69
CA ILE A 215 -15.78 2.72 -6.48
C ILE A 215 -16.21 3.65 -5.35
N VAL A 216 -15.46 4.72 -5.06
CA VAL A 216 -15.81 5.67 -4.00
C VAL A 216 -17.15 6.34 -4.27
N ALA A 217 -17.39 6.80 -5.51
CA ALA A 217 -18.66 7.44 -5.87
C ALA A 217 -19.86 6.47 -5.74
N ASP A 218 -19.68 5.23 -6.15
CA ASP A 218 -20.75 4.22 -6.14
C ASP A 218 -20.98 3.70 -4.71
N GLU A 219 -19.92 3.37 -3.98
CA GLU A 219 -20.00 2.68 -2.69
C GLU A 219 -20.25 3.63 -1.52
N LEU A 220 -19.87 4.90 -1.63
CA LEU A 220 -19.91 5.88 -0.53
C LEU A 220 -20.73 7.15 -0.87
N PRO A 221 -21.90 7.07 -1.53
CA PRO A 221 -22.60 8.24 -2.05
C PRO A 221 -23.17 9.17 -0.96
N ALA A 222 -23.37 8.67 0.25
CA ALA A 222 -23.93 9.40 1.39
C ALA A 222 -22.90 9.69 2.50
N VAL A 223 -21.62 9.36 2.27
CA VAL A 223 -20.60 9.42 3.33
C VAL A 223 -20.39 10.85 3.82
N GLN A 224 -20.34 11.01 5.13
CA GLN A 224 -20.01 12.24 5.83
C GLN A 224 -18.79 12.06 6.75
N ARG A 225 -18.55 10.82 7.20
CA ARG A 225 -17.45 10.43 8.08
C ARG A 225 -16.80 9.16 7.55
N LEU A 226 -15.54 9.26 7.12
CA LEU A 226 -14.77 8.17 6.54
C LEU A 226 -13.60 7.78 7.44
N ALA A 227 -13.62 6.58 8.01
CA ALA A 227 -12.43 5.92 8.50
C ALA A 227 -11.66 5.31 7.31
N PHE A 228 -10.35 5.54 7.23
CA PHE A 228 -9.54 5.12 6.09
C PHE A 228 -8.30 4.34 6.51
N ILE A 229 -8.10 3.17 5.90
CA ILE A 229 -6.88 2.38 6.06
C ILE A 229 -6.39 1.96 4.66
N ASP A 230 -5.15 2.28 4.35
CA ASP A 230 -4.45 1.73 3.18
C ASP A 230 -3.28 0.89 3.68
N TRP A 231 -3.30 -0.41 3.38
CA TRP A 231 -2.32 -1.37 3.86
C TRP A 231 -1.07 -1.38 2.99
N HIS A 232 0.07 -1.21 3.65
CA HIS A 232 1.39 -1.21 3.04
C HIS A 232 2.37 -2.04 3.87
N THR A 233 3.59 -2.19 3.36
CA THR A 233 4.70 -2.87 4.01
C THR A 233 6.01 -2.16 3.70
N GLY A 234 6.93 -2.11 4.66
CA GLY A 234 8.26 -1.55 4.44
C GLY A 234 8.81 -0.88 5.68
N LEU A 235 8.16 0.21 6.12
CA LEU A 235 8.55 1.01 7.26
C LEU A 235 8.14 0.37 8.59
N GLY A 236 8.98 0.57 9.61
CA GLY A 236 8.77 0.05 10.96
C GLY A 236 9.69 -1.12 11.31
N GLN A 237 9.57 -1.61 12.55
CA GLN A 237 10.26 -2.83 12.97
C GLN A 237 9.61 -4.07 12.30
N PRO A 238 10.38 -5.14 12.01
CA PRO A 238 9.84 -6.33 11.38
C PRO A 238 8.59 -6.88 12.08
N GLY A 239 7.45 -6.86 11.37
CA GLY A 239 6.15 -7.37 11.83
C GLY A 239 5.34 -6.40 12.67
N GLU A 240 5.89 -5.24 13.04
CA GLU A 240 5.23 -4.21 13.82
C GLU A 240 4.58 -3.15 12.91
N PRO A 241 3.43 -2.58 13.30
CA PRO A 241 2.75 -1.54 12.52
C PRO A 241 3.43 -0.18 12.66
N PHE A 242 3.49 0.54 11.55
CA PHE A 242 4.00 1.91 11.45
C PHE A 242 2.94 2.81 10.81
N PHE A 243 2.50 3.85 11.53
CA PHE A 243 1.34 4.66 11.14
C PHE A 243 1.78 5.92 10.42
N LEU A 244 1.32 6.07 9.18
CA LEU A 244 1.44 7.29 8.39
C LEU A 244 0.07 8.00 8.35
N CYS A 245 -0.26 8.69 9.45
CA CYS A 245 -1.48 9.50 9.54
C CYS A 245 -1.27 10.86 8.87
N PHE A 246 -1.87 11.07 7.70
CA PHE A 246 -1.73 12.31 6.91
C PHE A 246 -2.72 13.42 7.29
N ASN A 247 -3.55 13.20 8.31
CA ASN A 247 -4.36 14.26 8.90
C ASN A 247 -3.45 15.32 9.57
N GLU A 248 -3.90 16.58 9.58
CA GLU A 248 -3.15 17.70 10.16
C GLU A 248 -2.87 17.47 11.65
N ARG A 249 -1.58 17.51 12.03
CA ARG A 249 -1.15 17.24 13.40
C ARG A 249 -1.82 18.21 14.38
N GLY A 250 -2.45 17.68 15.43
CA GLY A 250 -3.19 18.45 16.43
C GLY A 250 -4.62 18.84 16.00
N GLY A 251 -4.99 18.65 14.73
CA GLY A 251 -6.34 18.86 14.23
C GLY A 251 -7.36 17.82 14.71
N PRO A 252 -8.67 18.03 14.47
CA PRO A 252 -9.73 17.15 14.96
C PRO A 252 -9.61 15.71 14.43
N ASP A 253 -9.29 15.55 13.15
CA ASP A 253 -9.16 14.23 12.53
C ASP A 253 -7.95 13.46 13.05
N TRP A 254 -6.84 14.17 13.26
CA TRP A 254 -5.63 13.60 13.84
C TRP A 254 -5.84 13.18 15.29
N ASN A 255 -6.47 14.02 16.11
CA ASN A 255 -6.80 13.67 17.50
C ASN A 255 -7.70 12.43 17.59
N ARG A 256 -8.61 12.27 16.62
CA ARG A 256 -9.46 11.08 16.52
C ARG A 256 -8.68 9.84 16.12
N ALA A 257 -7.73 9.93 15.19
CA ALA A 257 -6.82 8.82 14.89
C ALA A 257 -6.03 8.39 16.14
N CYS A 258 -5.52 9.34 16.93
CA CYS A 258 -4.86 9.04 18.20
C CYS A 258 -5.79 8.37 19.22
N HIS A 259 -7.07 8.74 19.24
CA HIS A 259 -8.05 8.10 20.11
C HIS A 259 -8.32 6.65 19.69
N TRP A 260 -8.36 6.36 18.39
CA TRP A 260 -8.61 5.02 17.86
C TRP A 260 -7.43 4.08 18.05
N TRP A 261 -6.22 4.53 17.72
CA TRP A 261 -5.05 3.65 17.60
C TRP A 261 -3.96 3.92 18.64
N GLY A 262 -4.13 4.91 19.51
CA GLY A 262 -3.13 5.33 20.48
C GLY A 262 -2.20 6.41 19.93
N ARG A 263 -1.97 7.46 20.73
CA ARG A 263 -1.13 8.61 20.35
C ARG A 263 0.30 8.19 20.00
N GLU A 264 0.90 7.31 20.79
CA GLU A 264 2.27 6.80 20.58
C GLU A 264 2.47 6.17 19.20
N ARG A 265 1.46 5.48 18.66
CA ARG A 265 1.52 4.84 17.34
C ARG A 265 1.39 5.87 16.23
N VAL A 266 0.46 6.80 16.38
CA VAL A 266 0.18 7.86 15.39
C VAL A 266 1.29 8.91 15.31
N GLU A 267 1.96 9.20 16.43
CA GLU A 267 3.13 10.10 16.52
C GLU A 267 4.46 9.40 16.23
N ASN A 268 4.45 8.11 15.89
CA ASN A 268 5.68 7.39 15.63
C ASN A 268 6.39 7.93 14.37
N GLU A 269 7.52 8.59 14.57
CA GLU A 269 8.38 9.14 13.51
C GLU A 269 9.66 8.30 13.32
N VAL A 270 9.80 7.15 13.99
CA VAL A 270 10.97 6.27 13.88
C VAL A 270 11.17 5.84 12.42
N GLY A 271 12.29 6.22 11.82
CA GLY A 271 12.58 5.97 10.41
C GLY A 271 12.58 7.23 9.53
N PHE A 272 12.11 8.36 10.04
CA PHE A 272 12.34 9.68 9.44
C PHE A 272 13.42 10.42 10.25
N GLU A 273 14.65 10.46 9.75
CA GLU A 273 15.71 11.24 10.38
C GLU A 273 15.31 12.72 10.42
N GLY A 274 15.12 13.26 11.63
CA GLY A 274 14.68 14.65 11.85
C GLY A 274 13.16 14.86 11.92
N GLY A 275 12.36 13.79 11.96
CA GLY A 275 10.91 13.83 12.25
C GLY A 275 10.01 14.41 11.14
N GLN A 276 10.60 14.98 10.08
CA GLN A 276 9.85 15.52 8.96
C GLN A 276 9.63 14.47 7.88
N ARG A 277 8.35 14.27 7.53
CA ARG A 277 7.96 13.41 6.41
C ARG A 277 8.35 14.06 5.07
N PRO A 278 8.73 13.26 4.07
CA PRO A 278 8.93 13.75 2.71
C PRO A 278 7.67 14.43 2.15
N PRO A 279 7.82 15.41 1.24
CA PRO A 279 6.70 16.10 0.60
C PRO A 279 6.09 15.24 -0.51
N TYR A 280 5.45 14.13 -0.15
CA TYR A 280 4.83 13.20 -1.09
C TYR A 280 3.81 13.90 -2.00
N ASN A 281 3.89 13.62 -3.30
CA ASN A 281 2.89 14.03 -4.28
C ASN A 281 1.97 12.85 -4.63
N GLY A 282 0.68 13.12 -4.84
CA GLY A 282 -0.23 12.16 -5.45
C GLY A 282 -0.55 10.92 -4.61
N LEU A 283 -0.54 11.02 -3.29
CA LEU A 283 -0.93 9.94 -2.39
C LEU A 283 -2.41 9.56 -2.56
N VAL A 284 -2.71 8.26 -2.50
CA VAL A 284 -4.09 7.73 -2.51
C VAL A 284 -4.93 8.38 -1.41
N PHE A 285 -4.36 8.59 -0.22
CA PHE A 285 -5.06 9.24 0.89
C PHE A 285 -5.64 10.61 0.51
N TYR A 286 -4.86 11.46 -0.16
CA TYR A 286 -5.34 12.77 -0.59
C TYR A 286 -6.33 12.64 -1.75
N GLY A 287 -6.11 11.70 -2.67
CA GLY A 287 -7.08 11.39 -3.72
C GLY A 287 -8.44 10.99 -3.17
N VAL A 288 -8.49 10.09 -2.18
CA VAL A 288 -9.74 9.67 -1.53
C VAL A 288 -10.38 10.83 -0.76
N ARG A 289 -9.59 11.63 -0.04
CA ARG A 289 -10.08 12.84 0.65
C ARG A 289 -10.81 13.77 -0.33
N ASP A 290 -10.21 14.00 -1.50
CA ASP A 290 -10.79 14.88 -2.52
C ASP A 290 -12.06 14.26 -3.14
N MET A 291 -12.11 12.93 -3.30
CA MET A 291 -13.28 12.20 -3.83
C MET A 291 -14.50 12.25 -2.90
N VAL A 292 -14.29 12.30 -1.59
CA VAL A 292 -15.39 12.30 -0.59
C VAL A 292 -15.73 13.68 -0.05
N ALA A 293 -15.01 14.73 -0.47
CA ALA A 293 -15.27 16.08 0.01
C ALA A 293 -16.76 16.49 -0.20
N PRO A 294 -17.42 17.11 0.80
CA PRO A 294 -16.85 17.70 2.03
C PRO A 294 -16.83 16.75 3.25
N ALA A 295 -16.95 15.43 3.07
CA ALA A 295 -16.89 14.48 4.18
C ALA A 295 -15.57 14.57 4.95
N GLN A 296 -15.64 14.30 6.25
CA GLN A 296 -14.46 14.21 7.10
C GLN A 296 -13.78 12.85 6.91
N ILE A 297 -12.44 12.83 6.88
CA ILE A 297 -11.64 11.61 6.75
C ILE A 297 -10.68 11.47 7.94
N THR A 298 -10.62 10.29 8.54
CA THR A 298 -9.67 9.98 9.61
C THR A 298 -8.98 8.66 9.31
N GLY A 299 -7.66 8.70 9.21
CA GLY A 299 -6.92 7.51 8.85
C GLY A 299 -5.57 7.78 8.22
N GLY A 300 -5.10 6.82 7.45
CA GLY A 300 -3.83 6.95 6.76
C GLY A 300 -3.35 5.64 6.16
N VAL A 301 -2.08 5.68 5.78
CA VAL A 301 -1.34 4.48 5.41
C VAL A 301 -0.85 3.81 6.69
N ILE A 302 -0.97 2.49 6.76
CA ILE A 302 -0.39 1.71 7.85
C ILE A 302 0.53 0.68 7.21
N GLU A 303 1.82 0.81 7.51
CA GLU A 303 2.85 -0.11 7.04
C GLU A 303 3.14 -1.19 8.08
N PHE A 304 3.51 -2.38 7.63
CA PHE A 304 4.19 -3.35 8.49
C PHE A 304 5.66 -3.41 8.12
N GLY A 305 6.56 -3.24 9.10
CA GLY A 305 7.99 -3.26 8.83
C GLY A 305 8.41 -4.62 8.27
N THR A 306 9.25 -4.64 7.24
CA THR A 306 9.75 -5.89 6.64
C THR A 306 11.23 -6.10 6.93
N GLY A 307 12.05 -5.09 6.73
CA GLY A 307 13.49 -5.12 6.93
C GLY A 307 14.11 -3.72 6.86
N PRO A 308 15.45 -3.63 6.77
CA PRO A 308 16.14 -2.34 6.70
C PRO A 308 15.75 -1.53 5.47
N ILE A 309 15.53 -0.22 5.63
CA ILE A 309 15.10 0.69 4.55
C ILE A 309 16.04 0.64 3.33
N LYS A 310 17.38 0.58 3.54
CA LYS A 310 18.35 0.44 2.44
C LYS A 310 18.12 -0.82 1.62
N ALA A 311 17.81 -1.94 2.29
CA ALA A 311 17.55 -3.20 1.59
C ALA A 311 16.27 -3.10 0.75
N SER A 312 15.20 -2.52 1.30
CA SER A 312 13.96 -2.28 0.54
C SER A 312 14.20 -1.36 -0.66
N PHE A 313 14.99 -0.30 -0.50
CA PHE A 313 15.36 0.58 -1.62
C PHE A 313 16.15 -0.13 -2.72
N ASP A 314 17.12 -0.98 -2.35
CA ASP A 314 17.85 -1.81 -3.31
C ASP A 314 16.93 -2.79 -4.06
N GLN A 315 15.89 -3.31 -3.41
CA GLN A 315 14.92 -4.20 -4.05
C GLN A 315 13.98 -3.46 -5.00
N LEU A 316 13.59 -2.21 -4.69
CA LEU A 316 12.88 -1.35 -5.66
C LEU A 316 13.71 -1.07 -6.92
N ARG A 317 15.02 -0.85 -6.72
CA ARG A 317 15.96 -0.67 -7.83
C ARG A 317 16.13 -1.96 -8.64
N ALA A 318 16.18 -3.12 -7.99
CA ALA A 318 16.25 -4.42 -8.65
C ALA A 318 14.99 -4.71 -9.48
N ASP A 319 13.81 -4.42 -8.93
CA ASP A 319 12.52 -4.55 -9.61
C ASP A 319 12.48 -3.68 -10.88
N ARG A 320 12.86 -2.40 -10.76
CA ARG A 320 13.03 -1.50 -11.91
C ARG A 320 14.04 -2.05 -12.92
N TRP A 321 15.21 -2.52 -12.48
CA TRP A 321 16.24 -3.03 -13.37
C TRP A 321 15.78 -4.25 -14.16
N LEU A 322 15.04 -5.18 -13.54
CA LEU A 322 14.45 -6.33 -14.24
C LEU A 322 13.49 -5.92 -15.37
N ARG A 323 12.96 -4.69 -15.32
CA ARG A 323 12.00 -4.17 -16.30
C ARG A 323 12.64 -3.31 -17.40
N PHE A 324 13.68 -2.54 -17.08
CA PHE A 324 14.25 -1.53 -17.97
C PHE A 324 15.78 -1.56 -18.10
N GLY A 325 16.44 -2.49 -17.42
CA GLY A 325 17.89 -2.67 -17.50
C GLY A 325 18.32 -3.61 -18.62
N ASP A 326 19.63 -3.73 -18.79
CA ASP A 326 20.25 -4.71 -19.68
C ASP A 326 20.28 -6.07 -18.96
N VAL A 327 19.10 -6.71 -18.88
CA VAL A 327 18.91 -7.98 -18.19
C VAL A 327 19.49 -9.11 -19.05
N PRO A 328 20.45 -9.90 -18.54
CA PRO A 328 20.98 -11.05 -19.26
C PRO A 328 19.93 -12.15 -19.38
N ASP A 329 20.04 -12.98 -20.42
CA ASP A 329 19.26 -14.21 -20.56
C ASP A 329 19.73 -15.28 -19.56
N ASP A 330 19.39 -15.07 -18.29
CA ASP A 330 19.72 -15.92 -17.15
C ASP A 330 18.46 -16.16 -16.31
N PRO A 331 17.63 -17.16 -16.67
CA PRO A 331 16.35 -17.42 -16.01
C PRO A 331 16.46 -17.74 -14.51
N GLU A 332 17.55 -18.42 -14.09
CA GLU A 332 17.77 -18.76 -12.70
C GLU A 332 18.04 -17.51 -11.87
N ARG A 333 18.90 -16.62 -12.37
CA ARG A 333 19.16 -15.32 -11.73
C ARG A 333 17.90 -14.47 -11.65
N ILE A 334 17.14 -14.36 -12.74
CA ILE A 334 15.90 -13.59 -12.77
C ILE A 334 14.90 -14.14 -11.74
N THR A 335 14.75 -15.46 -11.68
CA THR A 335 13.84 -16.12 -10.72
C THR A 335 14.25 -15.84 -9.28
N ARG A 336 15.54 -15.94 -8.96
CA ARG A 336 16.08 -15.62 -7.63
C ARG A 336 15.84 -14.16 -7.26
N MET A 337 16.15 -13.22 -8.15
CA MET A 337 15.93 -11.79 -7.90
C MET A 337 14.45 -11.47 -7.68
N ARG A 338 13.54 -12.05 -8.48
CA ARG A 338 12.09 -11.91 -8.25
C ARG A 338 11.64 -12.46 -6.90
N ALA A 339 12.26 -13.55 -6.41
CA ALA A 339 11.97 -14.07 -5.08
C ALA A 339 12.44 -13.13 -3.97
N GLU A 340 13.65 -12.55 -4.10
CA GLU A 340 14.20 -11.56 -3.16
C GLU A 340 13.35 -10.29 -3.10
N ILE A 341 12.91 -9.79 -4.26
CA ILE A 341 12.00 -8.64 -4.36
C ILE A 341 10.69 -8.93 -3.63
N ARG A 342 10.05 -10.08 -3.90
CA ARG A 342 8.80 -10.47 -3.22
C ARG A 342 8.98 -10.61 -1.71
N GLU A 343 10.08 -11.20 -1.25
CA GLU A 343 10.39 -11.34 0.17
C GLU A 343 10.52 -9.97 0.85
N SER A 344 11.01 -8.95 0.14
CA SER A 344 11.14 -7.59 0.69
C SER A 344 9.81 -6.86 0.87
N PHE A 345 8.81 -7.19 0.05
CA PHE A 345 7.45 -6.64 0.16
C PHE A 345 6.59 -7.44 1.14
N THR A 346 6.56 -8.77 1.03
CA THR A 346 5.78 -9.61 1.95
C THR A 346 6.62 -10.81 2.38
N PRO A 347 7.34 -10.69 3.50
CA PRO A 347 8.16 -11.77 4.04
C PRO A 347 7.40 -13.10 4.17
N THR A 348 8.11 -14.19 3.88
CA THR A 348 7.59 -15.56 4.03
C THR A 348 7.69 -16.08 5.46
N ASP A 349 8.42 -15.38 6.32
CA ASP A 349 8.56 -15.71 7.73
C ASP A 349 7.19 -15.88 8.43
N PRO A 350 6.88 -17.08 8.96
CA PRO A 350 5.56 -17.34 9.52
C PRO A 350 5.29 -16.60 10.84
N GLU A 351 6.32 -16.08 11.52
CA GLU A 351 6.14 -15.25 12.72
C GLU A 351 5.73 -13.83 12.35
N TRP A 352 6.43 -13.22 11.39
CA TRP A 352 6.08 -11.95 10.77
C TRP A 352 4.65 -11.97 10.26
N ARG A 353 4.29 -12.99 9.46
CA ARG A 353 2.94 -13.12 8.88
C ARG A 353 1.86 -13.20 9.95
N SER A 354 2.09 -13.97 11.01
CA SER A 354 1.15 -14.09 12.12
C SER A 354 0.97 -12.76 12.85
N ARG A 355 2.07 -12.05 13.16
CA ARG A 355 2.02 -10.75 13.83
C ARG A 355 1.26 -9.70 13.01
N VAL A 356 1.53 -9.63 11.71
CA VAL A 356 0.83 -8.73 10.79
C VAL A 356 -0.68 -8.96 10.84
N VAL A 357 -1.13 -10.21 10.80
CA VAL A 357 -2.56 -10.53 10.87
C VAL A 357 -3.17 -10.13 12.21
N ASP A 358 -2.48 -10.39 13.34
CA ASP A 358 -2.96 -10.00 14.66
C ASP A 358 -3.08 -8.47 14.81
N HIS A 359 -2.05 -7.72 14.37
CA HIS A 359 -2.09 -6.26 14.38
C HIS A 359 -3.18 -5.72 13.45
N ALA A 360 -3.24 -6.22 12.20
CA ALA A 360 -4.25 -5.78 11.24
C ALA A 360 -5.67 -6.00 11.76
N ARG A 361 -5.94 -7.16 12.38
CA ARG A 361 -7.23 -7.45 13.01
C ARG A 361 -7.56 -6.42 14.10
N SER A 362 -6.63 -6.18 15.02
CA SER A 362 -6.82 -5.21 16.11
C SER A 362 -7.07 -3.79 15.59
N ILE A 363 -6.26 -3.32 14.63
CA ILE A 363 -6.33 -1.97 14.07
C ILE A 363 -7.67 -1.73 13.37
N GLN A 364 -8.15 -2.69 12.59
CA GLN A 364 -9.43 -2.58 11.87
C GLN A 364 -10.62 -2.57 12.82
N LEU A 365 -10.60 -3.42 13.85
CA LEU A 365 -11.64 -3.44 14.87
C LEU A 365 -11.68 -2.13 15.68
N GLN A 366 -10.50 -1.57 16.03
CA GLN A 366 -10.40 -0.27 16.68
C GLN A 366 -10.97 0.86 15.81
N ALA A 367 -10.68 0.84 14.50
CA ALA A 367 -11.24 1.80 13.55
C ALA A 367 -12.76 1.67 13.45
N LEU A 368 -13.29 0.45 13.39
CA LEU A 368 -14.72 0.18 13.30
C LEU A 368 -15.47 0.61 14.58
N GLU A 369 -14.92 0.29 15.76
CA GLU A 369 -15.45 0.73 17.05
C GLU A 369 -15.43 2.25 17.17
N GLY A 370 -14.30 2.87 16.79
CA GLY A 370 -14.11 4.31 16.78
C GLY A 370 -15.09 5.02 15.85
N LEU A 371 -15.33 4.47 14.66
CA LEU A 371 -16.31 4.96 13.69
C LEU A 371 -17.74 4.88 14.24
N GLY A 372 -18.08 3.80 14.95
CA GLY A 372 -19.38 3.63 15.61
C GLY A 372 -19.68 4.68 16.68
N ARG A 373 -18.63 5.29 17.27
CA ARG A 373 -18.72 6.37 18.27
C ARG A 373 -18.50 7.77 17.69
N TRP A 374 -18.16 7.87 16.40
CA TRP A 374 -17.90 9.15 15.75
C TRP A 374 -19.23 9.88 15.51
N SER A 375 -19.51 10.86 16.37
CA SER A 375 -20.68 11.74 16.32
C SER A 375 -20.48 12.99 15.49
#